data_AF-E2BP39-F1
#
_entry.id   AF-E2BP39-F1
#
_cell.length_a   1.000
_cell.length_b   1.000
_cell.length_c   1.000
_cell.angle_alpha   90.00
_cell.angle_beta   90.00
_cell.angle_gamma   90.00
#
_symmetry.space_group_name_H-M   'P 1'
#
loop_
_entity.id
_entity.type
_entity.pdbx_description
1 polymer ?
#
loop_
_entity_poly.entity_id
_entity_poly.type
_entity_poly.pdbx_seq_one_letter_code
_entity_poly.pdbx_strand_id
1 'polypeptide(L)'
;MDIRKILLPYSGPWESVCYNKIFHPNFCHVCKKTMEMINLTVCNRCFSISYCSEDHKNLHLSQHREICTAIEKYLKNNPQCLIRSYDQQEWKNAVRTFCESVMNDIEREFEEYERQMLLFIKSCFICHLRCVYSCRKCLSVHYCLQHQGDFEQKHQEIVCNRFILWLNIELSSARYENTLKPLELRKFPDNQTPIDNMVEFIEEYVQNKKGEWKALDYVYSDYVSGPLSVYYGMSQAELSDVLLTRSTCIIHIVQASSVERNGLPAWEILLHLFPNIQELAVILLQTELETKLQYEIGMQKICPNCDCNKKQFFYECCSTTYSDYRANGLYKKADLIICFESLFAYGLFDECLITMQSQQCPVLLTSPKNRALHEIAKIQQVLNRDVYPFSFKNKFESLRPHKFTECILYRNSFLTVYKTLRNINDTIESSS
;
A
#
# COMPACT_ATOMS: atom_id res chain seq x y z
N MET A 1 18.20 -15.73 12.42
CA MET A 1 18.79 -14.38 12.23
C MET A 1 17.64 -13.38 12.24
N ASP A 2 17.75 -12.28 12.99
CA ASP A 2 16.67 -11.28 13.08
C ASP A 2 16.71 -10.34 11.87
N ILE A 3 15.75 -10.48 10.95
CA ILE A 3 15.68 -9.68 9.72
C ILE A 3 15.40 -8.19 9.96
N ARG A 4 15.19 -7.77 11.22
CA ARG A 4 14.96 -6.36 11.58
C ARG A 4 16.27 -5.62 11.90
N LYS A 5 17.37 -6.35 12.10
CA LYS A 5 18.62 -5.79 12.67
C LYS A 5 19.79 -5.73 11.69
N ILE A 6 19.78 -6.57 10.65
CA ILE A 6 20.91 -6.71 9.72
C ILE A 6 20.35 -6.72 8.29
N LEU A 7 20.94 -5.91 7.39
CA LEU A 7 20.59 -5.93 5.98
C LEU A 7 21.05 -7.24 5.32
N LEU A 8 20.14 -7.86 4.57
CA LEU A 8 20.37 -9.08 3.83
C LEU A 8 20.88 -8.74 2.42
N PRO A 9 21.76 -9.58 1.84
CA PRO A 9 22.12 -9.44 0.45
C PRO A 9 20.90 -9.71 -0.44
N TYR A 10 20.87 -9.02 -1.58
CA TYR A 10 19.89 -9.29 -2.63
C TYR A 10 20.01 -10.72 -3.15
N SER A 11 18.88 -11.43 -3.21
CA SER A 11 18.82 -12.83 -3.64
C SER A 11 18.10 -13.04 -4.97
N GLY A 12 17.73 -11.97 -5.66
CA GLY A 12 17.00 -12.05 -6.94
C GLY A 12 17.91 -12.19 -8.17
N PRO A 13 17.36 -12.58 -9.33
CA PRO A 13 18.06 -12.52 -10.61
C PRO A 13 18.42 -11.08 -11.03
N TRP A 14 19.37 -10.94 -11.97
CA TRP A 14 19.78 -9.67 -12.59
C TRP A 14 19.06 -9.41 -13.92
N GLU A 15 17.80 -9.82 -13.99
CA GLU A 15 16.91 -9.55 -15.12
C GLU A 15 16.12 -8.27 -14.83
N SER A 16 15.79 -7.51 -15.88
CA SER A 16 15.10 -6.23 -15.72
C SER A 16 13.77 -6.36 -14.98
N VAL A 17 13.00 -7.42 -15.27
CA VAL A 17 11.76 -7.78 -14.57
C VAL A 17 11.94 -8.01 -13.06
N CYS A 18 13.17 -8.29 -12.61
CA CYS A 18 13.50 -8.50 -11.21
C CYS A 18 14.06 -7.21 -10.58
N TYR A 19 15.08 -6.61 -11.19
CA TYR A 19 15.74 -5.45 -10.59
C TYR A 19 14.90 -4.17 -10.69
N ASN A 20 13.95 -4.05 -11.63
CA ASN A 20 13.01 -2.91 -11.68
C ASN A 20 11.86 -3.03 -10.67
N LYS A 21 11.77 -4.08 -9.85
CA LYS A 21 10.75 -4.17 -8.79
C LYS A 21 11.05 -3.31 -7.57
N ILE A 22 12.30 -2.88 -7.39
CA ILE A 22 12.71 -1.99 -6.32
C ILE A 22 13.84 -1.08 -6.78
N PHE A 23 13.71 0.21 -6.53
CA PHE A 23 14.79 1.17 -6.57
C PHE A 23 15.25 1.54 -5.15
N HIS A 24 16.56 1.67 -4.99
CA HIS A 24 17.15 2.25 -3.79
C HIS A 24 18.35 3.14 -4.18
N PRO A 25 18.39 4.40 -3.73
CA PRO A 25 19.31 5.40 -4.29
C PRO A 25 20.79 5.15 -3.91
N ASN A 26 21.05 4.36 -2.86
CA ASN A 26 22.39 4.00 -2.38
C ASN A 26 22.89 2.63 -2.85
N PHE A 27 22.18 2.00 -3.79
CA PHE A 27 22.48 0.66 -4.29
C PHE A 27 22.82 0.75 -5.78
N CYS A 28 23.58 -0.20 -6.31
CA CYS A 28 23.59 -0.41 -7.75
C CYS A 28 22.19 -0.84 -8.19
N HIS A 29 21.61 -0.15 -9.18
CA HIS A 29 20.26 -0.46 -9.62
C HIS A 29 20.11 -1.90 -10.17
N VAL A 30 21.14 -2.47 -10.79
CA VAL A 30 21.07 -3.82 -11.37
C VAL A 30 21.32 -4.89 -10.29
N CYS A 31 22.54 -4.95 -9.74
CA CYS A 31 22.94 -6.04 -8.84
C CYS A 31 22.59 -5.81 -7.36
N LYS A 32 22.04 -4.64 -7.02
CA LYS A 32 21.66 -4.23 -5.65
C LYS A 32 22.79 -4.24 -4.61
N LYS A 33 24.06 -4.34 -5.03
CA LYS A 33 25.22 -4.14 -4.14
C LYS A 33 25.21 -2.71 -3.58
N THR A 34 25.57 -2.59 -2.31
CA THR A 34 25.57 -1.32 -1.57
C THR A 34 26.87 -0.54 -1.76
N MET A 35 26.83 0.75 -1.44
CA MET A 35 28.04 1.60 -1.41
C MET A 35 29.10 1.14 -0.41
N GLU A 36 28.75 0.31 0.57
CA GLU A 36 29.70 -0.26 1.53
C GLU A 36 30.49 -1.44 0.92
N MET A 37 29.92 -2.10 -0.09
CA MET A 37 30.53 -3.25 -0.77
C MET A 37 31.32 -2.85 -2.02
N ILE A 38 30.90 -1.79 -2.71
CA ILE A 38 31.47 -1.38 -3.99
C ILE A 38 31.30 0.12 -4.22
N ASN A 39 32.21 0.72 -4.97
CA ASN A 39 32.07 2.11 -5.43
C ASN A 39 30.89 2.21 -6.41
N LEU A 40 29.98 3.13 -6.13
CA LEU A 40 28.82 3.40 -6.97
C LEU A 40 29.01 4.72 -7.71
N THR A 41 28.82 4.70 -9.02
CA THR A 41 28.80 5.87 -9.88
C THR A 41 27.36 6.34 -10.05
N VAL A 42 27.08 7.56 -9.61
CA VAL A 42 25.78 8.21 -9.79
C VAL A 42 25.64 8.67 -11.24
N CYS A 43 24.44 8.56 -11.82
CA CYS A 43 24.15 9.14 -13.14
C CYS A 43 24.37 10.66 -13.09
N ASN A 44 25.28 11.16 -13.95
CA ASN A 44 25.69 12.56 -13.99
C ASN A 44 24.66 13.50 -14.65
N ARG A 45 23.55 12.96 -15.17
CA ARG A 45 22.46 13.75 -15.77
C ARG A 45 21.32 13.99 -14.77
N CYS A 46 20.75 12.91 -14.23
CA CYS A 46 19.59 13.01 -13.34
C CYS A 46 19.96 13.04 -11.84
N PHE A 47 21.16 12.60 -11.47
CA PHE A 47 21.65 12.50 -10.09
C PHE A 47 20.83 11.60 -9.15
N SER A 48 19.86 10.83 -9.66
CA SER A 48 18.95 10.03 -8.85
C SER A 48 19.37 8.56 -8.70
N ILE A 49 20.00 7.96 -9.71
CA ILE A 49 20.30 6.52 -9.78
C ILE A 49 21.81 6.24 -9.78
N SER A 50 22.21 5.07 -9.28
CA SER A 50 23.62 4.66 -9.17
C SER A 50 23.89 3.26 -9.76
N TYR A 51 25.09 3.06 -10.30
CA TYR A 51 25.56 1.78 -10.85
C TYR A 51 26.97 1.45 -10.35
N CYS A 52 27.30 0.17 -10.21
CA CYS A 52 28.65 -0.25 -9.80
C CYS A 52 29.65 -0.41 -10.96
N SER A 53 29.18 -0.36 -12.21
CA SER A 53 29.99 -0.47 -13.42
C SER A 53 29.29 0.19 -14.61
N GLU A 54 30.06 0.49 -15.66
CA GLU A 54 29.50 0.97 -16.93
C GLU A 54 28.65 -0.12 -17.61
N ASP A 55 28.99 -1.40 -17.43
CA ASP A 55 28.19 -2.52 -17.95
C ASP A 55 26.76 -2.53 -17.38
N HIS A 56 26.61 -2.37 -16.05
CA HIS A 56 25.27 -2.30 -15.44
C HIS A 56 24.51 -1.04 -15.84
N LYS A 57 25.21 0.07 -16.06
CA LYS A 57 24.61 1.31 -16.58
C LYS A 57 24.12 1.12 -18.02
N ASN A 58 24.90 0.47 -18.87
CA ASN A 58 24.54 0.16 -20.26
C ASN A 58 23.39 -0.85 -20.33
N LEU A 59 23.37 -1.86 -19.46
CA LEU A 59 22.30 -2.84 -19.37
C LEU A 59 20.93 -2.20 -19.09
N HIS A 60 20.90 -1.17 -18.24
CA HIS A 60 19.69 -0.45 -17.86
C HIS A 60 19.41 0.80 -18.73
N LEU A 61 20.30 1.13 -19.67
CA LEU A 61 20.27 2.43 -20.36
C LEU A 61 18.99 2.68 -21.15
N SER A 62 18.47 1.66 -21.83
CA SER A 62 17.24 1.77 -22.64
C SER A 62 16.02 2.10 -21.78
N GLN A 63 15.92 1.48 -20.60
CA GLN A 63 14.82 1.70 -19.65
C GLN A 63 14.95 3.04 -18.92
N HIS A 64 16.18 3.43 -18.55
CA HIS A 64 16.43 4.66 -17.80
C HIS A 64 16.35 5.95 -18.63
N ARG A 65 16.61 5.89 -19.94
CA ARG A 65 16.87 7.07 -20.78
C ARG A 65 15.78 8.14 -20.70
N GLU A 66 14.53 7.72 -20.75
CA GLU A 66 13.37 8.61 -20.80
C GLU A 66 13.20 9.38 -19.48
N ILE A 67 13.07 8.67 -18.36
CA ILE A 67 13.01 9.31 -17.03
C ILE A 67 14.25 10.14 -16.71
N CYS A 68 15.44 9.69 -17.13
CA CYS A 68 16.66 10.46 -16.96
C CYS A 68 16.56 11.84 -17.62
N THR A 69 15.98 11.90 -18.81
CA THR A 69 15.87 13.14 -19.60
C THR A 69 14.82 14.07 -18.99
N ALA A 70 13.68 13.53 -18.55
CA ALA A 70 12.65 14.31 -17.86
C ALA A 70 13.16 14.91 -16.53
N ILE A 71 13.85 14.11 -15.70
CA ILE A 71 14.45 14.60 -14.46
C ILE A 71 15.52 15.67 -14.75
N GLU A 72 16.39 15.44 -15.74
CA GLU A 72 17.43 16.41 -16.11
C GLU A 72 16.82 17.74 -16.56
N LYS A 73 15.77 17.70 -17.40
CA LYS A 73 15.04 18.89 -17.85
C LYS A 73 14.46 19.66 -16.67
N TYR A 74 13.82 18.97 -15.73
CA TYR A 74 13.29 19.61 -14.53
C TYR A 74 14.39 20.28 -13.70
N LEU A 75 15.51 19.59 -13.44
CA LEU A 75 16.61 20.11 -12.64
C LEU A 75 17.31 21.31 -13.29
N LYS A 76 17.44 21.32 -14.61
CA LYS A 76 17.98 22.48 -15.36
C LYS A 76 17.10 23.71 -15.20
N ASN A 77 15.79 23.54 -15.19
CA ASN A 77 14.83 24.64 -15.00
C ASN A 77 14.66 25.03 -13.53
N ASN A 78 15.06 24.16 -12.60
CA ASN A 78 14.87 24.33 -11.16
C ASN A 78 16.16 24.04 -10.36
N PRO A 79 17.26 24.75 -10.61
CA PRO A 79 18.54 24.48 -9.95
C PRO A 79 18.48 24.62 -8.42
N GLN A 80 17.55 25.43 -7.91
CA GLN A 80 17.30 25.59 -6.48
C GLN A 80 17.00 24.26 -5.77
N CYS A 81 16.42 23.28 -6.46
CA CYS A 81 16.12 21.96 -5.90
C CYS A 81 17.37 21.18 -5.45
N LEU A 82 18.57 21.61 -5.87
CA LEU A 82 19.84 20.98 -5.50
C LEU A 82 20.49 21.63 -4.27
N ILE A 83 20.20 22.90 -4.02
CA ILE A 83 20.97 23.73 -3.06
C ILE A 83 20.11 24.35 -1.95
N ARG A 84 18.79 24.35 -2.10
CA ARG A 84 17.86 24.93 -1.13
C ARG A 84 17.52 23.92 -0.04
N SER A 85 17.50 24.39 1.21
CA SER A 85 16.85 23.71 2.33
C SER A 85 15.35 24.02 2.33
N TYR A 86 14.55 23.06 2.77
CA TYR A 86 13.10 23.19 2.87
C TYR A 86 12.64 22.86 4.29
N ASP A 87 11.58 23.52 4.74
CA ASP A 87 10.79 22.96 5.84
C ASP A 87 9.95 21.77 5.36
N GLN A 88 9.26 21.09 6.28
CA GLN A 88 8.51 19.88 5.95
C GLN A 88 7.37 20.11 4.94
N GLN A 89 6.68 21.25 4.99
CA GLN A 89 5.53 21.52 4.14
C GLN A 89 5.99 21.99 2.76
N GLU A 90 6.99 22.87 2.71
CA GLU A 90 7.64 23.26 1.48
C GLU A 90 8.24 22.06 0.76
N TRP A 91 8.88 21.14 1.49
CA TRP A 91 9.45 19.92 0.93
C TRP A 91 8.39 19.03 0.29
N LYS A 92 7.28 18.76 0.99
CA LYS A 92 6.15 17.98 0.45
C LYS A 92 5.61 18.59 -0.84
N ASN A 93 5.49 19.92 -0.89
CA ASN A 93 5.03 20.61 -2.09
C ASN A 93 6.07 20.53 -3.21
N ALA A 94 7.36 20.72 -2.92
CA ALA A 94 8.43 20.61 -3.89
C ALA A 94 8.53 19.20 -4.49
N VAL A 95 8.44 18.15 -3.67
CA VAL A 95 8.41 16.76 -4.14
C VAL A 95 7.18 16.51 -5.00
N ARG A 96 6.00 17.00 -4.61
CA ARG A 96 4.78 16.89 -5.43
C ARG A 96 4.96 17.53 -6.80
N THR A 97 5.39 18.79 -6.85
CA THR A 97 5.62 19.51 -8.11
C THR A 97 6.69 18.85 -8.97
N PHE A 98 7.75 18.32 -8.36
CA PHE A 98 8.77 17.55 -9.05
C PHE A 98 8.18 16.29 -9.69
N CYS A 99 7.43 15.50 -8.92
CA CYS A 99 6.78 14.28 -9.41
C CYS A 99 5.81 14.59 -10.55
N GLU A 100 4.89 15.55 -10.37
CA GLU A 100 3.91 15.96 -11.38
C GLU A 100 4.59 16.43 -12.67
N SER A 101 5.62 17.27 -12.57
CA SER A 101 6.32 17.77 -13.75
C SER A 101 7.07 16.67 -14.51
N VAL A 102 7.74 15.75 -13.80
CA VAL A 102 8.43 14.63 -14.46
C VAL A 102 7.43 13.65 -15.06
N MET A 103 6.32 13.40 -14.37
CA MET A 103 5.25 12.53 -14.85
C MET A 103 4.57 13.06 -16.11
N ASN A 104 4.30 14.37 -16.17
CA ASN A 104 3.68 14.99 -17.34
C ASN A 104 4.59 15.04 -18.57
N ASP A 105 5.90 14.89 -18.39
CA ASP A 105 6.88 14.89 -19.48
C ASP A 105 7.07 13.50 -20.13
N ILE A 106 6.48 12.45 -19.55
CA ILE A 106 6.60 11.07 -20.02
C ILE A 106 5.21 10.59 -20.45
N GLU A 107 5.06 10.23 -21.72
CA GLU A 107 3.76 9.86 -22.29
C GLU A 107 3.33 8.43 -21.93
N ARG A 108 4.28 7.55 -21.61
CA ARG A 108 4.01 6.16 -21.23
C ARG A 108 3.70 6.01 -19.74
N GLU A 109 3.21 4.83 -19.39
CA GLU A 109 3.03 4.45 -17.99
C GLU A 109 4.38 4.40 -17.25
N PHE A 110 4.39 4.90 -16.01
CA PHE A 110 5.54 4.85 -15.12
C PHE A 110 5.70 3.48 -14.47
N GLU A 111 6.91 2.92 -14.56
CA GLU A 111 7.27 1.75 -13.77
C GLU A 111 7.44 2.11 -12.28
N GLU A 112 7.21 1.15 -11.39
CA GLU A 112 7.26 1.39 -9.94
C GLU A 112 8.63 1.91 -9.46
N TYR A 113 9.74 1.38 -10.01
CA TYR A 113 11.07 1.88 -9.66
C TYR A 113 11.28 3.35 -10.05
N GLU A 114 10.63 3.81 -11.12
CA GLU A 114 10.70 5.19 -11.58
C GLU A 114 9.98 6.13 -10.61
N ARG A 115 8.81 5.72 -10.11
CA ARG A 115 8.11 6.45 -9.04
C ARG A 115 8.97 6.52 -7.78
N GLN A 116 9.60 5.40 -7.42
CA GLN A 116 10.54 5.35 -6.30
C GLN A 116 11.78 6.24 -6.51
N MET A 117 12.27 6.42 -7.74
CA MET A 117 13.34 7.38 -8.04
C MET A 117 12.95 8.82 -7.73
N LEU A 118 11.67 9.17 -7.90
CA LEU A 118 11.15 10.50 -7.61
C LEU A 118 10.85 10.69 -6.12
N LEU A 119 10.44 9.63 -5.41
CA LEU A 119 10.05 9.69 -4.00
C LEU A 119 11.22 9.46 -3.03
N PHE A 120 12.22 8.66 -3.40
CA PHE A 120 13.36 8.30 -2.55
C PHE A 120 14.57 9.20 -2.81
N ILE A 121 14.34 10.50 -2.80
CA ILE A 121 15.39 11.51 -3.00
C ILE A 121 16.39 11.46 -1.84
N LYS A 122 17.67 11.63 -2.15
CA LYS A 122 18.74 11.76 -1.13
C LYS A 122 18.71 13.16 -0.50
N SER A 123 17.76 13.39 0.41
CA SER A 123 17.58 14.65 1.15
C SER A 123 17.84 14.46 2.64
N CYS A 124 18.40 15.48 3.29
CA CYS A 124 18.62 15.45 4.73
C CYS A 124 17.29 15.35 5.46
N PHE A 125 17.16 14.39 6.38
CA PHE A 125 15.96 14.15 7.17
C PHE A 125 15.46 15.36 8.01
N ILE A 126 16.31 16.38 8.19
CA ILE A 126 16.00 17.55 9.02
C ILE A 126 15.68 18.78 8.17
N CYS A 127 16.56 19.13 7.22
CA CYS A 127 16.42 20.36 6.42
C CYS A 127 16.13 20.12 4.94
N HIS A 128 15.95 18.87 4.53
CA HIS A 128 15.60 18.45 3.17
C HIS A 128 16.58 18.86 2.06
N LEU A 129 17.74 19.42 2.42
CA LEU A 129 18.82 19.71 1.50
C LEU A 129 19.37 18.41 0.91
N ARG A 130 19.64 18.39 -0.40
CA ARG A 130 20.27 17.23 -1.03
C ARG A 130 21.62 16.92 -0.40
N CYS A 131 21.87 15.66 -0.10
CA CYS A 131 23.08 15.25 0.59
C CYS A 131 23.50 13.82 0.20
N VAL A 132 24.73 13.47 0.58
CA VAL A 132 25.36 12.18 0.24
C VAL A 132 25.50 11.24 1.45
N TYR A 133 25.40 11.77 2.67
CA TYR A 133 25.56 10.95 3.88
C TYR A 133 24.25 10.24 4.22
N SER A 134 24.36 8.97 4.55
CA SER A 134 23.24 8.12 4.95
C SER A 134 23.56 7.33 6.20
N CYS A 135 22.51 6.84 6.86
CA CYS A 135 22.66 5.88 7.94
C CYS A 135 23.37 4.62 7.44
N ARG A 136 24.53 4.27 8.03
CA ARG A 136 25.29 3.07 7.65
C ARG A 136 24.55 1.76 7.94
N LYS A 137 23.56 1.78 8.84
CA LYS A 137 22.77 0.59 9.18
C LYS A 137 21.63 0.33 8.20
N CYS A 138 20.72 1.29 8.03
CA CYS A 138 19.53 1.09 7.19
C CYS A 138 19.69 1.58 5.75
N LEU A 139 20.72 2.38 5.46
CA LEU A 139 21.03 2.99 4.16
C LEU A 139 19.93 3.88 3.58
N SER A 140 18.80 4.05 4.28
CA SER A 140 17.55 4.62 3.75
C SER A 140 17.28 6.05 4.19
N VAL A 141 17.92 6.50 5.28
CA VAL A 141 17.76 7.85 5.84
C VAL A 141 19.04 8.64 5.67
N HIS A 142 18.94 9.87 5.19
CA HIS A 142 20.09 10.72 4.84
C HIS A 142 20.20 11.93 5.77
N TYR A 143 21.39 12.48 5.90
CA TYR A 143 21.67 13.69 6.68
C TYR A 143 22.76 14.53 6.02
N CYS A 144 22.79 15.83 6.33
CA CYS A 144 23.90 16.70 5.94
C CYS A 144 24.88 16.87 7.10
N LEU A 145 26.11 17.33 6.82
CA LEU A 145 27.16 17.52 7.84
C LEU A 145 26.71 18.40 9.00
N GLN A 146 25.94 19.46 8.71
CA GLN A 146 25.42 20.37 9.74
C GLN A 146 24.46 19.68 10.72
N HIS A 147 23.75 18.64 10.27
CA HIS A 147 22.74 17.93 11.03
C HIS A 147 23.19 16.55 11.52
N GLN A 148 24.50 16.25 11.48
CA GLN A 148 25.00 14.95 11.90
C GLN A 148 24.69 14.65 13.38
N GLY A 149 24.90 15.61 14.29
CA GLY A 149 24.60 15.42 15.72
C GLY A 149 23.10 15.25 16.01
N ASP A 150 22.25 16.09 15.40
CA ASP A 150 20.79 15.98 15.54
C ASP A 150 20.25 14.68 14.95
N PHE A 151 20.87 14.20 13.87
CA PHE A 151 20.50 12.94 13.22
C PHE A 151 20.68 11.76 14.17
N GLU A 152 21.79 11.69 14.91
CA GLU A 152 22.04 10.61 15.87
C GLU A 152 20.99 10.56 16.99
N GLN A 153 20.42 11.71 17.38
CA GLN A 153 19.36 11.78 18.39
C GLN A 153 17.98 11.42 17.83
N LYS A 154 17.67 11.89 16.60
CA LYS A 154 16.34 11.72 15.99
C LYS A 154 16.17 10.38 15.27
N HIS A 155 17.23 9.85 14.67
CA HIS A 155 17.22 8.55 13.99
C HIS A 155 17.55 7.41 14.95
N GLN A 156 16.61 7.14 15.85
CA GLN A 156 16.75 6.10 16.87
C GLN A 156 16.78 4.70 16.26
N GLU A 157 17.33 3.74 17.02
CA GLU A 157 17.45 2.34 16.61
C GLU A 157 16.11 1.73 16.18
N ILE A 158 15.01 2.03 16.87
CA ILE A 158 13.69 1.50 16.50
C ILE A 158 13.23 1.97 15.12
N VAL A 159 13.51 3.22 14.75
CA VAL A 159 13.19 3.77 13.43
C VAL A 159 14.11 3.17 12.38
N CYS A 160 15.41 3.06 12.68
CA CYS A 160 16.39 2.41 11.83
C CYS A 160 15.99 0.96 11.49
N ASN A 161 15.56 0.18 12.50
CA ASN A 161 15.16 -1.21 12.34
C ASN A 161 13.92 -1.38 11.45
N ARG A 162 13.00 -0.40 11.43
CA ARG A 162 11.85 -0.41 10.51
C ARG A 162 12.28 -0.27 9.05
N PHE A 163 13.26 0.60 8.77
CA PHE A 163 13.83 0.71 7.42
C PHE A 163 14.61 -0.53 7.01
N ILE A 164 15.36 -1.15 7.94
CA ILE A 164 16.06 -2.43 7.69
C ILE A 164 15.04 -3.51 7.34
N LEU A 165 13.97 -3.64 8.13
CA LEU A 165 12.91 -4.62 7.88
C LEU A 165 12.26 -4.40 6.50
N TRP A 166 11.88 -3.16 6.19
CA TRP A 166 11.36 -2.80 4.86
C TRP A 166 12.31 -3.25 3.77
N LEU A 167 13.56 -2.79 3.81
CA LEU A 167 14.53 -3.07 2.77
C LEU A 167 14.81 -4.57 2.63
N ASN A 168 14.86 -5.32 3.73
CA ASN A 168 15.03 -6.77 3.69
C ASN A 168 13.85 -7.51 3.06
N ILE A 169 12.61 -7.08 3.34
CA ILE A 169 11.43 -7.64 2.67
C ILE A 169 11.52 -7.35 1.17
N GLU A 170 11.90 -6.13 0.79
CA GLU A 170 11.97 -5.72 -0.61
C GLU A 170 13.09 -6.41 -1.42
N LEU A 171 14.23 -6.70 -0.78
CA LEU A 171 15.35 -7.42 -1.39
C LEU A 171 15.17 -8.94 -1.39
N SER A 172 14.21 -9.45 -0.62
CA SER A 172 13.95 -10.89 -0.53
C SER A 172 13.30 -11.42 -1.80
N SER A 173 13.52 -12.69 -2.09
CA SER A 173 12.87 -13.36 -3.22
C SER A 173 11.34 -13.40 -3.14
N ALA A 174 10.76 -13.09 -1.98
CA ALA A 174 9.32 -13.07 -1.76
C ALA A 174 8.56 -12.01 -2.60
N ARG A 175 9.22 -11.22 -3.46
CA ARG A 175 8.56 -10.31 -4.43
C ARG A 175 8.52 -10.83 -5.88
N TYR A 176 9.22 -11.90 -6.20
CA TYR A 176 9.24 -12.39 -7.59
C TYR A 176 8.02 -13.26 -7.82
N GLU A 177 7.10 -12.81 -8.69
CA GLU A 177 5.80 -13.41 -9.00
C GLU A 177 5.86 -14.92 -9.29
N ASN A 178 6.95 -15.39 -9.91
CA ASN A 178 7.16 -16.82 -10.19
C ASN A 178 7.61 -17.64 -8.96
N THR A 179 7.75 -17.02 -7.79
CA THR A 179 8.24 -17.64 -6.54
C THR A 179 7.39 -17.31 -5.30
N LEU A 180 6.43 -16.39 -5.42
CA LEU A 180 5.52 -16.05 -4.34
C LEU A 180 4.61 -17.24 -4.08
N LYS A 181 4.87 -17.94 -2.98
CA LYS A 181 3.95 -18.99 -2.52
C LYS A 181 2.61 -18.33 -2.20
N PRO A 182 1.49 -18.87 -2.73
CA PRO A 182 0.16 -18.46 -2.30
C PRO A 182 0.07 -18.43 -0.78
N LEU A 183 -0.77 -17.56 -0.23
CA LEU A 183 -1.03 -17.57 1.21
C LEU A 183 -1.50 -18.97 1.62
N GLU A 184 -0.71 -19.64 2.46
CA GLU A 184 -1.04 -20.96 3.01
C GLU A 184 -1.45 -20.80 4.47
N LEU A 185 -2.75 -20.67 4.71
CA LEU A 185 -3.32 -20.75 6.04
C LEU A 185 -3.36 -22.22 6.49
N ARG A 186 -2.82 -22.53 7.67
CA ARG A 186 -2.84 -23.91 8.22
C ARG A 186 -4.23 -24.33 8.63
N LYS A 187 -4.94 -23.37 9.17
CA LYS A 187 -6.32 -23.44 9.61
C LYS A 187 -6.92 -22.06 9.40
N PHE A 188 -8.23 -22.00 9.40
CA PHE A 188 -8.96 -20.75 9.33
C PHE A 188 -9.44 -20.37 10.73
N PRO A 189 -9.57 -19.07 11.02
CA PRO A 189 -10.20 -18.63 12.24
C PRO A 189 -11.68 -18.99 12.23
N ASP A 190 -12.23 -19.28 13.41
CA ASP A 190 -13.67 -19.40 13.62
C ASP A 190 -14.16 -18.28 14.53
N ASN A 191 -15.49 -18.16 14.66
CA ASN A 191 -16.11 -17.16 15.52
C ASN A 191 -16.05 -17.51 17.03
N GLN A 192 -15.50 -18.67 17.41
CA GLN A 192 -15.44 -19.15 18.79
C GLN A 192 -14.10 -18.85 19.44
N THR A 193 -13.03 -18.80 18.64
CA THR A 193 -11.67 -18.54 19.09
C THR A 193 -11.33 -17.07 18.87
N PRO A 194 -11.26 -16.25 19.94
CA PRO A 194 -10.90 -14.84 19.78
C PRO A 194 -9.47 -14.72 19.23
N ILE A 195 -9.31 -13.80 18.27
CA ILE A 195 -8.01 -13.37 17.77
C ILE A 195 -7.84 -11.93 18.21
N ASP A 196 -6.81 -11.64 18.99
CA ASP A 196 -6.70 -10.28 19.55
C ASP A 196 -6.05 -9.31 18.57
N ASN A 197 -5.04 -9.73 17.81
CA ASN A 197 -4.26 -8.84 16.95
C ASN A 197 -3.54 -9.57 15.80
N MET A 198 -2.94 -8.80 14.89
CA MET A 198 -2.22 -9.31 13.71
C MET A 198 -1.03 -10.23 14.06
N VAL A 199 -0.31 -9.95 15.14
CA VAL A 199 0.86 -10.78 15.54
C VAL A 199 0.38 -12.18 15.89
N GLU A 200 -0.62 -12.28 16.77
CA GLU A 200 -1.22 -13.56 17.16
C GLU A 200 -1.85 -14.28 15.96
N PHE A 201 -2.49 -13.54 15.05
CA PHE A 201 -3.05 -14.15 13.84
C PHE A 201 -1.97 -14.85 13.01
N ILE A 202 -0.86 -14.17 12.73
CA ILE A 202 0.22 -14.74 11.91
C ILE A 202 0.88 -15.91 12.64
N GLU A 203 1.12 -15.80 13.94
CA GLU A 203 1.73 -16.87 14.73
C GLU A 203 0.83 -18.11 14.79
N GLU A 204 -0.48 -17.96 14.90
CA GLU A 204 -1.43 -19.07 15.05
C GLU A 204 -1.83 -19.71 13.72
N TYR A 205 -2.11 -18.91 12.69
CA TYR A 205 -2.77 -19.37 11.47
C TYR A 205 -1.81 -19.54 10.28
N VAL A 206 -0.60 -18.94 10.33
CA VAL A 206 0.36 -18.93 9.23
C VAL A 206 1.65 -19.70 9.59
N GLN A 207 2.26 -19.40 10.73
CA GLN A 207 3.63 -19.86 11.04
C GLN A 207 3.78 -21.33 11.47
N ASN A 208 4.82 -22.00 10.94
CA ASN A 208 5.22 -23.37 11.35
C ASN A 208 5.68 -23.44 12.80
N LYS A 209 6.47 -22.44 13.18
CA LYS A 209 7.03 -22.31 14.50
C LYS A 209 6.74 -20.89 14.95
N LYS A 210 5.89 -20.77 15.97
CA LYS A 210 5.43 -19.47 16.48
C LYS A 210 6.60 -18.60 16.89
N GLY A 211 6.52 -17.32 16.55
CA GLY A 211 7.52 -16.30 16.90
C GLY A 211 8.76 -16.26 15.98
N GLU A 212 8.90 -17.20 15.03
CA GLU A 212 10.00 -17.17 14.05
C GLU A 212 9.60 -16.43 12.76
N TRP A 213 9.64 -15.10 12.83
CA TRP A 213 9.25 -14.21 11.73
C TRP A 213 10.19 -14.24 10.53
N LYS A 214 9.63 -14.55 9.36
CA LYS A 214 10.28 -14.52 8.04
C LYS A 214 9.71 -13.37 7.21
N ALA A 215 10.42 -12.98 6.14
CA ALA A 215 9.96 -11.91 5.23
C ALA A 215 8.55 -12.18 4.69
N LEU A 216 8.23 -13.44 4.38
CA LEU A 216 6.93 -13.85 3.86
C LEU A 216 5.79 -13.68 4.89
N ASP A 217 6.07 -13.83 6.18
CA ASP A 217 5.05 -13.63 7.23
C ASP A 217 4.57 -12.18 7.27
N TYR A 218 5.48 -11.22 7.05
CA TYR A 218 5.14 -9.81 6.90
C TYR A 218 4.29 -9.58 5.64
N VAL A 219 4.67 -10.16 4.50
CA VAL A 219 3.87 -10.07 3.26
C VAL A 219 2.46 -10.64 3.48
N TYR A 220 2.34 -11.78 4.16
CA TYR A 220 1.05 -12.37 4.49
C TYR A 220 0.22 -11.52 5.44
N SER A 221 0.85 -10.82 6.40
CA SER A 221 0.15 -9.84 7.25
C SER A 221 -0.49 -8.71 6.44
N ASP A 222 0.14 -8.31 5.33
CA ASP A 222 -0.42 -7.33 4.38
C ASP A 222 -1.69 -7.87 3.70
N TYR A 223 -1.65 -9.13 3.27
CA TYR A 223 -2.77 -9.80 2.57
C TYR A 223 -3.98 -10.05 3.48
N VAL A 224 -3.74 -10.52 4.71
CA VAL A 224 -4.82 -10.84 5.65
C VAL A 224 -5.36 -9.61 6.37
N SER A 225 -4.63 -8.49 6.38
CA SER A 225 -5.06 -7.25 7.03
C SER A 225 -6.39 -6.75 6.48
N GLY A 226 -6.63 -6.82 5.16
CA GLY A 226 -7.90 -6.39 4.56
C GLY A 226 -9.13 -7.10 5.16
N PRO A 227 -9.30 -8.41 4.99
CA PRO A 227 -10.47 -9.14 5.51
C PRO A 227 -10.58 -9.09 7.04
N LEU A 228 -9.45 -9.11 7.78
CA LEU A 228 -9.50 -9.00 9.25
C LEU A 228 -9.91 -7.59 9.71
N SER A 229 -9.53 -6.56 8.97
CA SER A 229 -9.99 -5.18 9.19
C SER A 229 -11.49 -5.05 8.99
N VAL A 230 -12.05 -5.74 7.99
CA VAL A 230 -13.51 -5.80 7.77
C VAL A 230 -14.20 -6.45 8.95
N TYR A 231 -13.75 -7.64 9.36
CA TYR A 231 -14.33 -8.34 10.49
C TYR A 231 -14.31 -7.49 11.77
N TYR A 232 -13.13 -6.95 12.11
CA TYR A 232 -12.96 -6.10 13.28
C TYR A 232 -13.75 -4.79 13.19
N GLY A 233 -13.68 -4.11 12.05
CA GLY A 233 -14.34 -2.82 11.84
C GLY A 233 -15.86 -2.92 11.93
N MET A 234 -16.44 -3.95 11.32
CA MET A 234 -17.89 -4.19 11.35
C MET A 234 -18.37 -4.59 12.74
N SER A 235 -17.57 -5.36 13.48
CA SER A 235 -17.87 -5.70 14.89
C SER A 235 -17.84 -4.47 15.79
N GLN A 236 -16.80 -3.65 15.71
CA GLN A 236 -16.65 -2.45 16.55
C GLN A 236 -17.70 -1.37 16.23
N ALA A 237 -18.20 -1.31 15.00
CA ALA A 237 -19.24 -0.37 14.60
C ALA A 237 -20.67 -0.89 14.83
N GLU A 238 -20.84 -2.08 15.45
CA GLU A 238 -22.15 -2.74 15.63
C GLU A 238 -22.89 -2.95 14.29
N LEU A 239 -22.14 -3.23 13.22
CA LEU A 239 -22.66 -3.47 11.87
C LEU A 239 -22.51 -4.93 11.41
N SER A 240 -22.07 -5.83 12.30
CA SER A 240 -21.92 -7.25 11.97
C SER A 240 -23.20 -7.86 11.39
N ASP A 241 -24.38 -7.43 11.83
CA ASP A 241 -25.67 -7.91 11.30
C ASP A 241 -25.86 -7.67 9.80
N VAL A 242 -25.22 -6.63 9.24
CA VAL A 242 -25.26 -6.34 7.79
C VAL A 242 -24.67 -7.50 6.99
N LEU A 243 -23.62 -8.13 7.54
CA LEU A 243 -22.92 -9.27 6.92
C LEU A 243 -23.44 -10.61 7.44
N LEU A 244 -23.83 -10.70 8.71
CA LEU A 244 -24.27 -11.94 9.35
C LEU A 244 -25.65 -12.42 8.88
N THR A 245 -26.52 -11.54 8.39
CA THR A 245 -27.90 -11.92 8.02
C THR A 245 -28.04 -12.38 6.57
N ARG A 246 -26.98 -12.28 5.76
CA ARG A 246 -27.05 -12.50 4.32
C ARG A 246 -26.42 -13.82 3.91
N SER A 247 -27.09 -14.52 2.99
CA SER A 247 -26.52 -15.68 2.29
C SER A 247 -25.50 -15.27 1.22
N THR A 248 -25.67 -14.10 0.62
CA THR A 248 -24.79 -13.55 -0.42
C THR A 248 -24.22 -12.22 0.07
N CYS A 249 -22.90 -12.05 -0.02
CA CYS A 249 -22.18 -10.85 0.39
C CYS A 249 -21.31 -10.34 -0.76
N ILE A 250 -21.60 -9.11 -1.21
CA ILE A 250 -20.89 -8.43 -2.29
C ILE A 250 -20.07 -7.28 -1.73
N ILE A 251 -18.75 -7.38 -1.81
CA ILE A 251 -17.80 -6.39 -1.30
C ILE A 251 -17.14 -5.68 -2.47
N HIS A 252 -17.27 -4.35 -2.51
CA HIS A 252 -16.56 -3.52 -3.48
C HIS A 252 -15.33 -2.93 -2.83
N ILE A 253 -14.16 -3.22 -3.38
CA ILE A 253 -12.89 -2.64 -2.95
C ILE A 253 -12.51 -1.60 -4.00
N VAL A 254 -12.69 -0.34 -3.62
CA VAL A 254 -12.45 0.81 -4.48
C VAL A 254 -11.01 1.27 -4.30
N GLN A 255 -10.35 1.56 -5.42
CA GLN A 255 -8.90 1.82 -5.50
C GLN A 255 -8.08 0.64 -5.01
N ALA A 256 -8.47 -0.56 -5.45
CA ALA A 256 -7.71 -1.77 -5.19
C ALA A 256 -6.32 -1.65 -5.82
N SER A 257 -5.28 -1.92 -5.02
CA SER A 257 -3.91 -1.97 -5.49
C SER A 257 -3.47 -3.40 -5.79
N SER A 258 -2.24 -3.57 -6.26
CA SER A 258 -1.61 -4.90 -6.38
C SER A 258 -1.63 -5.72 -5.08
N VAL A 259 -1.69 -5.06 -3.91
CA VAL A 259 -1.76 -5.78 -2.63
C VAL A 259 -3.12 -6.46 -2.45
N GLU A 260 -4.21 -5.77 -2.76
CA GLU A 260 -5.56 -6.35 -2.69
C GLU A 260 -5.71 -7.50 -3.70
N ARG A 261 -5.13 -7.33 -4.89
CA ARG A 261 -5.12 -8.37 -5.92
C ARG A 261 -4.36 -9.61 -5.48
N ASN A 262 -3.14 -9.45 -4.97
CA ASN A 262 -2.30 -10.57 -4.51
C ASN A 262 -2.85 -11.22 -3.21
N GLY A 263 -3.53 -10.42 -2.38
CA GLY A 263 -4.19 -10.86 -1.15
C GLY A 263 -5.60 -11.41 -1.35
N LEU A 264 -6.12 -11.47 -2.58
CA LEU A 264 -7.48 -11.92 -2.89
C LEU A 264 -7.84 -13.28 -2.25
N PRO A 265 -6.97 -14.32 -2.26
CA PRO A 265 -7.28 -15.59 -1.60
C PRO A 265 -7.54 -15.46 -0.09
N ALA A 266 -6.97 -14.46 0.59
CA ALA A 266 -7.16 -14.24 2.02
C ALA A 266 -8.61 -13.90 2.39
N TRP A 267 -9.42 -13.42 1.43
CA TRP A 267 -10.81 -13.05 1.67
C TRP A 267 -11.71 -14.25 2.01
N GLU A 268 -11.26 -15.49 1.72
CA GLU A 268 -11.91 -16.70 2.21
C GLU A 268 -12.10 -16.70 3.74
N ILE A 269 -11.23 -16.00 4.50
CA ILE A 269 -11.36 -15.82 5.95
C ILE A 269 -12.77 -15.37 6.34
N LEU A 270 -13.42 -14.52 5.53
CA LEU A 270 -14.78 -14.04 5.81
C LEU A 270 -15.83 -15.15 5.75
N LEU A 271 -15.65 -16.19 4.92
CA LEU A 271 -16.56 -17.34 4.86
C LEU A 271 -16.52 -18.18 6.14
N HIS A 272 -15.42 -18.11 6.90
CA HIS A 272 -15.29 -18.79 8.19
C HIS A 272 -15.75 -17.92 9.35
N LEU A 273 -15.42 -16.63 9.35
CA LEU A 273 -15.83 -15.70 10.40
C LEU A 273 -17.32 -15.35 10.35
N PHE A 274 -17.92 -15.37 9.16
CA PHE A 274 -19.36 -15.14 8.93
C PHE A 274 -20.00 -16.40 8.33
N PRO A 275 -20.34 -17.41 9.16
CA PRO A 275 -20.75 -18.73 8.67
C PRO A 275 -22.02 -18.71 7.83
N ASN A 276 -22.89 -17.70 7.97
CA ASN A 276 -24.12 -17.56 7.20
C ASN A 276 -23.86 -17.19 5.72
N ILE A 277 -22.71 -16.59 5.40
CA ILE A 277 -22.34 -16.29 4.01
C ILE A 277 -22.10 -17.60 3.27
N GLN A 278 -22.94 -17.86 2.27
CA GLN A 278 -22.81 -18.96 1.30
C GLN A 278 -22.07 -18.52 0.05
N GLU A 279 -22.29 -17.27 -0.38
CA GLU A 279 -21.67 -16.69 -1.56
C GLU A 279 -20.96 -15.40 -1.19
N LEU A 280 -19.64 -15.38 -1.36
CA LEU A 280 -18.83 -14.16 -1.24
C LEU A 280 -18.44 -13.70 -2.64
N ALA A 281 -18.65 -12.42 -2.94
CA ALA A 281 -18.15 -11.78 -4.15
C ALA A 281 -17.26 -10.58 -3.80
N VAL A 282 -16.01 -10.59 -4.23
CA VAL A 282 -15.07 -9.47 -4.03
C VAL A 282 -14.79 -8.80 -5.38
N ILE A 283 -15.23 -7.56 -5.53
CA ILE A 283 -15.07 -6.76 -6.74
C ILE A 283 -13.95 -5.74 -6.50
N LEU A 284 -12.83 -5.89 -7.19
CA LEU A 284 -11.68 -4.99 -7.15
C LEU A 284 -11.81 -3.94 -8.25
N LEU A 285 -11.98 -2.67 -7.86
CA LEU A 285 -12.05 -1.53 -8.78
C LEU A 285 -10.77 -0.72 -8.65
N GLN A 286 -10.01 -0.60 -9.73
CA GLN A 286 -8.76 0.16 -9.75
C GLN A 286 -8.91 1.42 -10.62
N THR A 287 -8.32 2.53 -10.15
CA THR A 287 -8.21 3.77 -10.91
C THR A 287 -6.94 3.78 -11.77
N GLU A 288 -6.97 4.48 -12.91
CA GLU A 288 -5.95 4.48 -13.97
C GLU A 288 -4.52 4.92 -13.59
N LEU A 289 -4.27 5.32 -12.34
CA LEU A 289 -3.00 5.87 -11.88
C LEU A 289 -1.95 4.80 -11.52
N GLU A 290 -2.40 3.55 -11.37
CA GLU A 290 -1.57 2.36 -11.14
C GLU A 290 -1.59 1.43 -12.36
N THR A 291 -0.66 0.48 -12.40
CA THR A 291 -0.59 -0.51 -13.49
C THR A 291 -1.91 -1.23 -13.64
N LYS A 292 -2.50 -1.10 -14.83
CA LYS A 292 -3.86 -1.55 -15.14
C LYS A 292 -3.97 -3.04 -14.83
N LEU A 293 -4.80 -3.38 -13.83
CA LEU A 293 -5.26 -4.74 -13.63
C LEU A 293 -5.96 -5.19 -14.90
N GLN A 294 -5.55 -6.35 -15.42
CA GLN A 294 -6.27 -6.98 -16.51
C GLN A 294 -7.69 -7.31 -16.04
N TYR A 295 -8.68 -7.04 -16.90
CA TYR A 295 -10.05 -7.45 -16.61
C TYR A 295 -10.08 -8.96 -16.41
N GLU A 296 -10.56 -9.38 -15.25
CA GLU A 296 -10.60 -10.78 -14.89
C GLU A 296 -11.80 -11.06 -14.00
N ILE A 297 -12.50 -12.13 -14.30
CA ILE A 297 -13.60 -12.64 -13.50
C ILE A 297 -13.38 -14.13 -13.29
N GLY A 298 -13.61 -14.61 -12.08
CA GLY A 298 -13.34 -16.00 -11.76
C GLY A 298 -13.94 -16.45 -10.44
N MET A 299 -13.75 -17.74 -10.20
CA MET A 299 -14.02 -18.37 -8.91
C MET A 299 -12.70 -18.64 -8.22
N GLN A 300 -12.60 -18.18 -6.98
CA GLN A 300 -11.45 -18.44 -6.14
C GLN A 300 -11.52 -19.88 -5.62
N LYS A 301 -10.38 -20.58 -5.65
CA LYS A 301 -10.27 -21.88 -4.98
C LYS A 301 -10.36 -21.67 -3.47
N ILE A 302 -11.33 -22.33 -2.85
CA ILE A 302 -11.57 -22.34 -1.40
C ILE A 302 -11.09 -23.64 -0.77
N CYS A 303 -11.03 -23.67 0.55
CA CYS A 303 -10.64 -24.82 1.33
C CYS A 303 -11.69 -25.94 1.27
N PRO A 304 -11.29 -27.20 1.54
CA PRO A 304 -12.20 -28.33 1.51
C PRO A 304 -13.42 -28.17 2.43
N ASN A 305 -13.28 -27.49 3.57
CA ASN A 305 -14.40 -27.29 4.49
C ASN A 305 -15.46 -26.35 3.89
N CYS A 306 -15.05 -25.24 3.27
CA CYS A 306 -15.98 -24.34 2.58
C CYS A 306 -16.63 -25.02 1.38
N ASP A 307 -15.87 -25.82 0.62
CA ASP A 307 -16.37 -26.61 -0.51
C ASP A 307 -17.39 -27.68 -0.07
N CYS A 308 -17.12 -28.42 1.01
CA CYS A 308 -18.07 -29.37 1.60
C CYS A 308 -19.37 -28.70 2.06
N ASN A 309 -19.28 -27.45 2.53
CA ASN A 309 -20.44 -26.64 2.92
C ASN A 309 -21.10 -25.92 1.72
N LYS A 310 -20.69 -26.23 0.48
CA LYS A 310 -21.20 -25.65 -0.77
C LYS A 310 -21.08 -24.11 -0.84
N LYS A 311 -20.10 -23.55 -0.12
CA LYS A 311 -19.82 -22.12 -0.21
C LYS A 311 -19.15 -21.79 -1.53
N GLN A 312 -19.27 -20.55 -1.96
CA GLN A 312 -18.70 -20.05 -3.20
C GLN A 312 -17.99 -18.72 -2.95
N PHE A 313 -16.83 -18.55 -3.60
CA PHE A 313 -16.08 -17.30 -3.58
C PHE A 313 -15.81 -16.85 -5.03
N PHE A 314 -16.48 -15.78 -5.44
CA PHE A 314 -16.33 -15.11 -6.71
C PHE A 314 -15.47 -13.86 -6.59
N TYR A 315 -14.76 -13.54 -7.66
CA TYR A 315 -14.08 -12.26 -7.76
C TYR A 315 -14.21 -11.65 -9.15
N GLU A 316 -14.12 -10.33 -9.18
CA GLU A 316 -14.05 -9.54 -10.40
C GLU A 316 -12.97 -8.47 -10.21
N CYS A 317 -12.16 -8.24 -11.23
CA CYS A 317 -11.10 -7.23 -11.24
C CYS A 317 -11.31 -6.33 -12.45
N CYS A 318 -11.52 -5.04 -12.19
CA CYS A 318 -11.82 -4.06 -13.22
C CYS A 318 -10.92 -2.83 -13.08
N SER A 319 -10.23 -2.49 -14.16
CA SER A 319 -9.52 -1.21 -14.30
C SER A 319 -10.50 -0.16 -14.82
N THR A 320 -11.42 0.29 -13.96
CA THR A 320 -12.47 1.25 -14.30
C THR A 320 -12.82 2.13 -13.09
N THR A 321 -13.37 3.32 -13.33
CA THR A 321 -13.87 4.17 -12.25
C THR A 321 -15.10 3.54 -11.60
N TYR A 322 -15.40 3.92 -10.35
CA TYR A 322 -16.57 3.34 -9.69
C TYR A 322 -17.88 3.74 -10.39
N SER A 323 -17.96 4.96 -10.93
CA SER A 323 -19.12 5.42 -11.69
C SER A 323 -19.32 4.64 -12.98
N ASP A 324 -18.25 4.38 -13.73
CA ASP A 324 -18.30 3.57 -14.96
C ASP A 324 -18.69 2.13 -14.66
N TYR A 325 -18.15 1.55 -13.58
CA TYR A 325 -18.55 0.22 -13.11
C TYR A 325 -20.05 0.17 -12.81
N ARG A 326 -20.60 1.21 -12.17
CA ARG A 326 -22.03 1.31 -11.87
C ARG A 326 -22.90 1.41 -13.12
N ALA A 327 -22.39 2.00 -14.20
CA ALA A 327 -23.09 2.09 -15.49
C ALA A 327 -23.00 0.79 -16.31
N ASN A 328 -22.15 -0.16 -15.93
CA ASN A 328 -21.97 -1.43 -16.63
C ASN A 328 -23.16 -2.39 -16.43
N GLY A 329 -23.54 -3.14 -17.46
CA GLY A 329 -24.61 -4.15 -17.39
C GLY A 329 -24.29 -5.36 -16.49
N LEU A 330 -23.02 -5.58 -16.15
CA LEU A 330 -22.58 -6.63 -15.21
C LEU A 330 -22.55 -6.17 -13.75
N TYR A 331 -22.92 -4.91 -13.50
CA TYR A 331 -22.91 -4.31 -12.18
C TYR A 331 -23.73 -5.10 -11.16
N LYS A 332 -23.11 -5.35 -10.00
CA LYS A 332 -23.78 -5.86 -8.80
C LYS A 332 -23.75 -4.79 -7.73
N LYS A 333 -24.84 -4.69 -6.95
CA LYS A 333 -24.93 -3.72 -5.85
C LYS A 333 -24.06 -4.18 -4.69
N ALA A 334 -23.30 -3.26 -4.10
CA ALA A 334 -22.44 -3.53 -2.96
C ALA A 334 -23.24 -3.69 -1.65
N ASP A 335 -22.84 -4.65 -0.83
CA ASP A 335 -23.26 -4.78 0.57
C ASP A 335 -22.30 -4.08 1.53
N LEU A 336 -21.05 -3.93 1.11
CA LEU A 336 -20.00 -3.20 1.80
C LEU A 336 -19.06 -2.59 0.78
N ILE A 337 -18.69 -1.33 0.98
CA ILE A 337 -17.65 -0.66 0.19
C ILE A 337 -16.43 -0.44 1.06
N ILE A 338 -15.25 -0.69 0.50
CA ILE A 338 -13.97 -0.57 1.18
C ILE A 338 -13.05 0.30 0.36
N CYS A 339 -12.38 1.25 1.02
CA CYS A 339 -11.29 1.99 0.41
C CYS A 339 -10.04 1.87 1.29
N PHE A 340 -8.98 1.30 0.72
CA PHE A 340 -7.72 1.10 1.43
C PHE A 340 -6.76 2.29 1.28
N GLU A 341 -5.97 2.57 2.32
CA GLU A 341 -4.85 3.52 2.30
C GLU A 341 -5.15 4.95 1.80
N SER A 342 -6.19 5.55 2.38
CA SER A 342 -6.58 6.95 2.24
C SER A 342 -7.20 7.35 0.89
N LEU A 343 -8.44 7.86 0.98
CA LEU A 343 -9.28 8.33 -0.13
C LEU A 343 -8.77 9.60 -0.83
N PHE A 344 -7.60 10.15 -0.51
CA PHE A 344 -7.26 11.50 -1.02
C PHE A 344 -5.84 11.66 -1.50
N ALA A 345 -5.10 10.56 -1.63
CA ALA A 345 -3.71 10.61 -2.09
C ALA A 345 -3.56 11.13 -3.54
N TYR A 346 -4.62 11.06 -4.37
CA TYR A 346 -4.51 11.22 -5.83
C TYR A 346 -5.59 12.06 -6.54
N GLY A 347 -6.39 12.85 -5.82
CA GLY A 347 -7.16 13.95 -6.45
C GLY A 347 -8.39 13.62 -7.32
N LEU A 348 -8.79 12.36 -7.53
CA LEU A 348 -9.96 11.97 -8.34
C LEU A 348 -11.03 11.25 -7.51
N PHE A 349 -11.80 11.98 -6.69
CA PHE A 349 -12.63 11.37 -5.64
C PHE A 349 -14.07 11.85 -5.52
N ASP A 350 -14.42 13.04 -6.00
CA ASP A 350 -15.74 13.61 -5.72
C ASP A 350 -16.85 12.74 -6.33
N GLU A 351 -16.66 12.32 -7.58
CA GLU A 351 -17.58 11.43 -8.28
C GLU A 351 -17.66 10.03 -7.62
N CYS A 352 -16.52 9.52 -7.15
CA CYS A 352 -16.46 8.24 -6.45
C CYS A 352 -17.25 8.28 -5.14
N LEU A 353 -17.10 9.35 -4.35
CA LEU A 353 -17.84 9.54 -3.10
C LEU A 353 -19.35 9.65 -3.33
N ILE A 354 -19.76 10.34 -4.40
CA ILE A 354 -21.16 10.41 -4.82
C ILE A 354 -21.68 9.02 -5.21
N THR A 355 -20.91 8.26 -5.99
CA THR A 355 -21.25 6.89 -6.36
C THR A 355 -21.36 5.98 -5.14
N MET A 356 -20.43 6.08 -4.18
CA MET A 356 -20.48 5.36 -2.90
C MET A 356 -21.74 5.70 -2.09
N GLN A 357 -22.08 6.99 -1.99
CA GLN A 357 -23.28 7.44 -1.30
C GLN A 357 -24.56 6.87 -1.92
N SER A 358 -24.59 6.71 -3.25
CA SER A 358 -25.76 6.15 -3.96
C SER A 358 -26.04 4.68 -3.62
N GLN A 359 -25.04 3.94 -3.12
CA GLN A 359 -25.14 2.51 -2.79
C GLN A 359 -25.99 2.24 -1.54
N GLN A 360 -26.03 3.20 -0.61
CA GLN A 360 -26.77 3.08 0.65
C GLN A 360 -26.34 1.85 1.47
N CYS A 361 -25.06 1.53 1.46
CA CYS A 361 -24.47 0.47 2.28
C CYS A 361 -23.32 1.02 3.13
N PRO A 362 -22.84 0.24 4.11
CA PRO A 362 -21.70 0.64 4.91
C PRO A 362 -20.44 0.90 4.07
N VAL A 363 -19.64 1.85 4.56
CA VAL A 363 -18.36 2.22 3.97
C VAL A 363 -17.28 2.08 5.03
N LEU A 364 -16.26 1.27 4.74
CA LEU A 364 -15.08 1.11 5.57
C LEU A 364 -13.88 1.75 4.87
N LEU A 365 -13.24 2.68 5.56
CA LEU A 365 -12.04 3.33 5.10
C LEU A 365 -10.89 2.95 6.01
N THR A 366 -9.71 2.81 5.42
CA THR A 366 -8.47 2.74 6.18
C THR A 366 -7.55 3.90 5.84
N SER A 367 -6.83 4.39 6.84
CA SER A 367 -5.79 5.38 6.62
C SER A 367 -4.75 5.40 7.74
N PRO A 368 -3.63 6.10 7.52
CA PRO A 368 -2.74 6.47 8.62
C PRO A 368 -3.50 7.31 9.66
N LYS A 369 -3.29 7.02 10.95
CA LYS A 369 -3.97 7.70 12.08
C LYS A 369 -3.97 9.24 11.98
N ASN A 370 -2.89 9.84 11.49
CA ASN A 370 -2.75 11.30 11.38
C ASN A 370 -3.54 11.92 10.21
N ARG A 371 -4.13 11.10 9.31
CA ARG A 371 -4.92 11.57 8.17
C ARG A 371 -6.42 11.44 8.40
N ALA A 372 -6.87 10.47 9.17
CA ALA A 372 -8.30 10.14 9.34
C ALA A 372 -9.21 11.36 9.56
N LEU A 373 -8.86 12.29 10.45
CA LEU A 373 -9.66 13.49 10.70
C LEU A 373 -9.78 14.43 9.49
N HIS A 374 -8.68 14.63 8.76
CA HIS A 374 -8.68 15.43 7.54
C HIS A 374 -9.53 14.76 6.45
N GLU A 375 -9.51 13.44 6.36
CA GLU A 375 -10.35 12.70 5.41
C GLU A 375 -11.83 12.83 5.72
N ILE A 376 -12.21 12.71 7.00
CA ILE A 376 -13.60 12.89 7.45
C ILE A 376 -14.09 14.29 7.07
N ALA A 377 -13.31 15.33 7.36
CA ALA A 377 -13.66 16.70 7.02
C ALA A 377 -13.83 16.90 5.51
N LYS A 378 -12.97 16.27 4.70
CA LYS A 378 -13.05 16.35 3.24
C LYS A 378 -14.25 15.58 2.69
N ILE A 379 -14.61 14.42 3.24
CA ILE A 379 -15.82 13.69 2.87
C ILE A 379 -17.06 14.55 3.16
N GLN A 380 -17.13 15.15 4.34
CA GLN A 380 -18.25 16.04 4.72
C GLN A 380 -18.36 17.24 3.77
N GLN A 381 -17.22 17.83 3.40
CA GLN A 381 -17.16 18.92 2.43
C GLN A 381 -17.68 18.51 1.05
N VAL A 382 -17.21 17.38 0.50
CA VAL A 382 -17.61 16.88 -0.83
C VAL A 382 -19.08 16.50 -0.87
N LEU A 383 -19.57 15.84 0.18
CA LEU A 383 -20.99 15.46 0.28
C LEU A 383 -21.89 16.66 0.65
N ASN A 384 -21.29 17.81 0.99
CA ASN A 384 -21.95 19.00 1.50
C ASN A 384 -22.92 18.69 2.66
N ARG A 385 -22.54 17.76 3.53
CA ARG A 385 -23.39 17.19 4.58
C ARG A 385 -22.57 16.61 5.73
N ASP A 386 -23.14 16.64 6.93
CA ASP A 386 -22.57 15.97 8.09
C ASP A 386 -22.81 14.46 8.02
N VAL A 387 -21.71 13.71 8.05
CA VAL A 387 -21.69 12.25 8.22
C VAL A 387 -20.85 11.91 9.43
N TYR A 388 -21.32 10.95 10.24
CA TYR A 388 -20.71 10.59 11.53
C TYR A 388 -20.17 9.16 11.48
N PRO A 389 -18.85 8.97 11.31
CA PRO A 389 -18.25 7.65 11.33
C PRO A 389 -17.89 7.19 12.74
N PHE A 390 -17.73 5.87 12.89
CA PHE A 390 -16.97 5.26 13.96
C PHE A 390 -15.49 5.25 13.57
N SER A 391 -14.61 5.68 14.47
CA SER A 391 -13.17 5.83 14.18
C SER A 391 -12.32 5.24 15.30
N PHE A 392 -11.46 4.28 14.97
CA PHE A 392 -10.67 3.57 15.96
C PHE A 392 -9.39 2.95 15.39
N LYS A 393 -8.43 2.64 16.27
CA LYS A 393 -7.21 1.93 15.89
C LYS A 393 -7.56 0.51 15.46
N ASN A 394 -6.97 0.06 14.36
CA ASN A 394 -7.08 -1.32 13.92
C ASN A 394 -6.10 -2.23 14.67
N LYS A 395 -6.60 -3.33 15.24
CA LYS A 395 -5.75 -4.38 15.83
C LYS A 395 -5.14 -5.31 14.78
N PHE A 396 -5.71 -5.29 13.58
CA PHE A 396 -5.28 -6.07 12.42
C PHE A 396 -4.55 -5.21 11.38
N GLU A 397 -3.88 -4.14 11.84
CA GLU A 397 -2.96 -3.39 10.99
C GLU A 397 -1.89 -4.32 10.41
N SER A 398 -1.48 -4.08 9.17
CA SER A 398 -0.42 -4.85 8.56
C SER A 398 0.88 -4.68 9.35
N LEU A 399 1.67 -5.75 9.45
CA LEU A 399 2.99 -5.70 10.06
C LEU A 399 4.08 -5.46 9.00
N ARG A 400 3.72 -5.43 7.71
CA ARG A 400 4.66 -5.10 6.64
C ARG A 400 4.89 -3.59 6.60
N PRO A 401 6.14 -3.14 6.77
CA PRO A 401 6.49 -1.74 6.59
C PRO A 401 6.48 -1.37 5.11
N HIS A 402 5.91 -0.21 4.80
CA HIS A 402 5.95 0.42 3.48
C HIS A 402 6.65 1.77 3.58
N LYS A 403 7.60 2.03 2.68
CA LYS A 403 8.31 3.32 2.66
C LYS A 403 7.49 4.35 1.89
N PHE A 404 7.08 5.41 2.59
CA PHE A 404 6.40 6.57 2.02
C PHE A 404 7.31 7.79 2.17
N THR A 405 7.93 8.20 1.06
CA THR A 405 8.98 9.23 0.98
C THR A 405 10.08 9.05 2.03
N GLU A 406 9.91 9.66 3.20
CA GLU A 406 10.90 9.79 4.28
C GLU A 406 10.58 8.94 5.52
N CYS A 407 9.43 8.26 5.53
CA CYS A 407 8.95 7.52 6.68
C CYS A 407 8.50 6.10 6.32
N ILE A 408 8.37 5.26 7.35
CA ILE A 408 7.77 3.95 7.25
C ILE A 408 6.33 4.03 7.77
N LEU A 409 5.39 3.58 6.95
CA LEU A 409 3.97 3.44 7.28
C LEU A 409 3.58 1.96 7.27
N TYR A 410 2.48 1.66 7.94
CA TYR A 410 1.87 0.34 8.00
C TYR A 410 0.44 0.46 7.52
N ARG A 411 0.06 -0.43 6.60
CA ARG A 411 -1.28 -0.38 5.99
C ARG A 411 -2.35 -0.73 7.02
N ASN A 412 -3.52 -0.16 6.82
CA ASN A 412 -4.73 -0.41 7.60
C ASN A 412 -4.58 -0.08 9.08
N SER A 413 -3.75 0.91 9.45
CA SER A 413 -3.47 1.24 10.86
C SER A 413 -4.66 1.82 11.64
N PHE A 414 -5.58 2.48 10.93
CA PHE A 414 -6.74 3.16 11.51
C PHE A 414 -7.96 2.92 10.63
N LEU A 415 -9.11 2.70 11.27
CA LEU A 415 -10.39 2.41 10.60
C LEU A 415 -11.37 3.54 10.83
N THR A 416 -12.06 3.91 9.75
CA THR A 416 -13.19 4.85 9.76
C THR A 416 -14.37 4.15 9.10
N VAL A 417 -15.42 3.84 9.86
CA VAL A 417 -16.58 3.07 9.40
C VAL A 417 -17.82 3.95 9.42
N TYR A 418 -18.47 4.08 8.27
CA TYR A 418 -19.77 4.72 8.12
C TYR A 418 -20.84 3.64 7.95
N LYS A 419 -21.94 3.73 8.71
CA LYS A 419 -23.12 2.89 8.49
C LYS A 419 -23.73 3.11 7.10
N THR A 420 -23.70 4.36 6.66
CA THR A 420 -24.04 4.82 5.33
C THR A 420 -23.46 6.23 5.16
N LEU A 421 -23.23 6.66 3.92
CA LEU A 421 -22.85 8.05 3.63
C LEU A 421 -24.07 8.99 3.50
N ARG A 422 -25.25 8.56 4.00
CA ARG A 422 -26.47 9.37 4.13
C ARG A 422 -26.70 9.78 5.58
N ASN A 423 -27.47 10.86 5.77
CA ASN A 423 -27.83 11.31 7.10
C ASN A 423 -28.92 10.41 7.70
N ILE A 424 -28.87 10.14 9.01
CA ILE A 424 -29.90 9.37 9.72
C ILE A 424 -31.21 10.19 9.85
N ASN A 425 -31.13 11.52 9.69
CA ASN A 425 -32.28 12.42 9.75
C ASN A 425 -33.17 12.39 8.48
N ASP A 426 -32.67 11.90 7.34
CA ASP A 426 -33.46 11.80 6.10
C ASP A 426 -34.58 10.72 6.19
N THR A 427 -34.50 9.82 7.18
CA THR A 427 -35.55 8.82 7.44
C THR A 427 -36.79 9.39 8.14
N ILE A 428 -36.71 10.60 8.72
CA ILE A 428 -37.85 11.20 9.43
C ILE A 428 -38.71 12.04 8.47
N GLU A 429 -38.14 12.63 7.42
CA GLU A 429 -38.90 13.48 6.48
C GLU A 429 -39.59 12.71 5.35
N SER A 430 -39.30 11.43 5.16
CA SER A 430 -39.96 10.57 4.15
C SER A 430 -41.16 9.78 4.69
N SER A 431 -41.57 10.04 5.94
CA SER A 431 -42.74 9.42 6.59
C SER A 431 -43.78 10.43 7.08
N SER A 432 -43.81 11.63 6.49
CA SER A 432 -44.83 12.66 6.71
C SER A 432 -45.59 13.01 5.45
#